data_AF-A0A838FWL7-F1
#
_entry.id   AF-A0A838FWL7-F1
#
_cell.length_a   1.000
_cell.length_b   1.000
_cell.length_c   1.000
_cell.angle_alpha   90.00
_cell.angle_beta   90.00
_cell.angle_gamma   90.00
#
_symmetry.space_group_name_H-M   'P 1'
#
loop_
_entity.id
_entity.type
_entity.pdbx_description
1 polymer ?
#
loop_
_entity_poly.entity_id
_entity_poly.type
_entity_poly.pdbx_seq_one_letter_code
_entity_poly.pdbx_strand_id
1 'polypeptide(L)' 'MITEENELFVMTPEEKKQLRMKIDLGLKASIAAVLDEHARAGRKVTIWRDGRIVQVDPPRNPSPELSMVREKPLET' A
#
# COMPACT_ATOMS: atom_id res chain seq x y z
N MET A 1 16.65 -31.05 -32.48
CA MET A 1 16.21 -29.69 -32.85
C MET A 1 15.31 -29.22 -31.73
N ILE A 2 15.78 -28.30 -30.89
CA ILE A 2 14.96 -27.65 -29.87
C ILE A 2 14.95 -26.18 -30.28
N THR A 3 13.86 -25.74 -30.87
CA THR A 3 13.61 -24.32 -31.11
C THR A 3 13.16 -23.73 -29.78
N GLU A 4 14.09 -23.06 -29.10
CA GLU A 4 13.82 -22.21 -27.95
C GLU A 4 13.04 -20.98 -28.43
N GLU A 5 11.72 -21.08 -28.44
CA GLU A 5 10.86 -19.89 -28.44
C GLU A 5 10.85 -19.34 -27.01
N ASN A 6 11.95 -18.68 -26.65
CA ASN A 6 11.99 -17.80 -25.48
C ASN A 6 11.22 -16.52 -25.85
N GLU A 7 9.90 -16.64 -25.91
CA GLU A 7 9.00 -15.48 -25.97
C GLU A 7 9.23 -14.68 -24.69
N LEU A 8 9.95 -13.57 -24.80
CA LEU A 8 9.93 -12.54 -23.76
C LEU A 8 8.47 -12.18 -23.53
N PHE A 9 7.91 -12.62 -22.40
CA PHE A 9 6.55 -12.31 -22.00
C PHE A 9 6.47 -10.80 -21.67
N VAL A 10 6.31 -9.98 -22.71
CA VAL A 10 6.20 -8.53 -22.57
C VAL A 10 4.74 -8.21 -22.24
N MET A 11 4.50 -7.78 -21.00
CA MET A 11 3.18 -7.31 -20.59
C MET A 11 2.67 -6.22 -21.55
N THR A 12 1.42 -6.38 -21.97
CA THR A 12 0.68 -5.38 -22.72
C THR A 12 0.53 -4.10 -21.90
N PRO A 13 0.27 -2.94 -22.54
CA PRO A 13 0.02 -1.69 -21.83
C PRO A 13 -1.13 -1.79 -20.81
N GLU A 14 -2.17 -2.56 -21.11
CA GLU A 14 -3.31 -2.74 -20.21
C GLU A 14 -2.93 -3.61 -18.99
N GLU A 15 -2.19 -4.69 -19.18
CA GLU A 15 -1.69 -5.50 -18.06
C GLU A 15 -0.77 -4.70 -17.13
N LYS A 16 0.09 -3.85 -17.69
CA LYS A 16 0.92 -2.92 -16.90
C LYS A 16 0.07 -1.94 -16.09
N LYS A 17 -0.99 -1.41 -16.69
CA LYS A 17 -1.93 -0.51 -16.01
C LYS A 17 -2.65 -1.21 -14.86
N GLN A 18 -3.17 -2.41 -15.09
CA GLN A 18 -3.84 -3.22 -14.07
C GLN A 18 -2.90 -3.58 -12.92
N LEU A 19 -1.66 -3.97 -13.24
CA LEU A 19 -0.65 -4.25 -12.23
C LEU A 19 -0.34 -3.02 -11.38
N ARG A 20 -0.15 -1.85 -12.01
CA ARG A 20 0.09 -0.59 -11.30
C ARG A 20 -1.08 -0.20 -10.39
N MET A 21 -2.32 -0.43 -10.83
CA MET A 21 -3.50 -0.19 -9.99
C MET A 21 -3.55 -1.09 -8.76
N LYS A 22 -3.24 -2.39 -8.92
CA LYS A 22 -3.17 -3.33 -7.79
C LYS A 22 -2.07 -2.96 -6.80
N ILE A 23 -0.90 -2.57 -7.30
CA ILE A 23 0.22 -2.11 -6.46
C ILE A 23 -0.16 -0.84 -5.70
N ASP A 24 -0.74 0.15 -6.38
CA ASP A 24 -1.18 1.41 -5.76
C ASP A 24 -2.24 1.17 -4.66
N LEU A 25 -3.20 0.28 -4.92
CA LEU A 25 -4.23 -0.08 -3.94
C LEU A 25 -3.62 -0.77 -2.71
N GLY A 26 -2.73 -1.75 -2.93
CA GLY A 26 -2.06 -2.46 -1.84
C GLY A 26 -1.20 -1.52 -0.99
N LEU A 27 -0.41 -0.66 -1.65
CA LEU A 27 0.43 0.31 -0.97
C LEU A 27 -0.39 1.28 -0.10
N LYS A 28 -1.49 1.82 -0.65
CA LYS A 28 -2.39 2.71 0.09
C LYS A 28 -3.00 2.01 1.31
N ALA A 29 -3.45 0.76 1.14
CA ALA A 29 -4.02 -0.01 2.24
C ALA A 29 -3.00 -0.25 3.37
N SER A 30 -1.77 -0.64 3.02
CA SER A 30 -0.71 -0.87 4.02
C SER A 30 -0.32 0.41 4.76
N ILE A 31 -0.16 1.52 4.04
CA ILE A 31 0.14 2.81 4.68
C ILE A 31 -1.00 3.22 5.62
N ALA A 32 -2.25 3.06 5.18
CA ALA A 32 -3.41 3.44 5.97
C ALA A 32 -3.52 2.60 7.27
N ALA A 33 -3.25 1.29 7.21
CA ALA A 33 -3.23 0.43 8.39
C ALA A 33 -2.18 0.86 9.42
N VAL A 34 -0.95 1.16 8.96
CA VAL A 34 0.12 1.66 9.84
C VAL A 34 -0.24 3.00 10.45
N LEU A 35 -0.80 3.93 9.66
CA LEU A 35 -1.23 5.24 10.17
C LEU A 35 -2.35 5.11 11.21
N ASP A 36 -3.29 4.19 11.01
CA ASP A 36 -4.35 3.91 11.98
C ASP A 36 -3.79 3.32 13.29
N GLU A 37 -2.84 2.38 13.20
CA GLU A 37 -2.17 1.85 14.39
C GLU A 37 -1.44 2.95 15.17
N HIS A 38 -0.70 3.82 14.47
CA HIS A 38 -0.03 4.97 15.08
C HIS A 38 -1.04 5.93 15.72
N ALA A 39 -2.18 6.17 15.05
CA ALA A 39 -3.23 7.02 15.56
C ALA A 39 -3.83 6.49 16.86
N ARG A 40 -4.19 5.19 16.90
CA ARG A 40 -4.70 4.53 18.10
C ARG A 40 -3.70 4.52 19.26
N ALA A 41 -2.41 4.39 18.94
CA ALA A 41 -1.34 4.41 19.94
C ALA A 41 -0.95 5.83 20.40
N GLY A 42 -1.57 6.89 19.86
CA GLY A 42 -1.19 8.28 20.17
C GLY A 42 0.21 8.65 19.69
N ARG A 43 0.79 7.88 18.76
CA ARG A 43 2.15 8.09 18.24
C ARG A 43 2.14 9.12 17.11
N LYS A 44 3.09 10.05 17.15
CA LYS A 44 3.33 10.98 16.05
C LYS A 44 3.95 10.25 14.86
N VAL A 45 3.75 10.79 13.66
CA VAL A 45 4.41 10.34 12.44
C VAL A 45 5.23 11.46 11.84
N THR A 46 6.40 11.13 11.30
CA THR A 46 7.31 12.08 10.67
C THR A 46 7.19 11.94 9.16
N ILE A 47 6.87 13.04 8.46
CA ILE A 47 6.71 13.04 7.00
C ILE A 47 7.58 14.13 6.37
N TRP A 48 7.93 13.93 5.10
CA TRP A 48 8.48 14.98 4.26
C TRP A 48 7.35 15.80 3.65
N ARG A 49 7.37 17.12 3.85
CA ARG A 49 6.39 18.07 3.29
C ARG A 49 7.12 19.36 2.93
N ASP A 50 6.94 19.83 1.70
CA ASP A 50 7.44 21.13 1.22
C ASP A 50 8.95 21.35 1.45
N GLY A 51 9.74 20.30 1.17
CA GLY A 51 11.20 20.37 1.30
C GLY A 51 11.73 20.26 2.74
N ARG A 52 10.87 19.92 3.71
CA ARG A 52 11.21 19.83 5.13
C ARG A 52 10.63 18.58 5.78
N ILE A 53 11.25 18.16 6.88
CA ILE A 53 10.76 17.09 7.74
C ILE A 53 9.80 17.70 8.78
N VAL A 54 8.56 17.22 8.83
CA VAL A 54 7.53 17.67 9.78
C VAL A 54 6.97 16.49 10.58
N GLN A 55 6.65 16.73 11.85
CA GLN A 55 5.92 15.77 12.68
C GLN A 55 4.43 16.10 12.65
N VAL A 56 3.62 15.08 12.42
CA VAL A 56 2.15 15.18 12.38
C VAL A 56 1.61 14.41 13.58
N ASP A 57 0.78 15.09 14.36
CA ASP A 57 0.06 14.48 15.47
C ASP A 57 -1.03 13.53 14.94
N PRO A 58 -1.31 12.45 15.66
CA PRO A 58 -2.39 11.54 15.32
C PRO A 58 -3.73 12.31 15.31
N PRO A 59 -4.66 11.98 14.39
CA PRO A 59 -5.97 12.62 14.32
C PRO A 59 -6.73 12.42 15.64
N ARG A 60 -7.44 13.46 16.11
CA ARG A 60 -8.23 13.40 17.37
C ARG A 60 -9.38 12.39 17.32
N ASN A 61 -9.78 11.94 16.12
CA ASN A 61 -10.78 10.90 15.92
C ASN A 61 -10.24 9.93 14.85
N PRO A 62 -9.78 8.72 15.21
CA PRO A 62 -9.35 7.73 14.22
C PRO A 62 -10.56 7.30 13.40
N SER A 63 -10.46 7.41 12.07
CA SER A 63 -11.58 7.06 11.18
C SER A 63 -11.81 5.54 11.23
N PRO A 64 -13.01 5.06 11.61
CA PRO A 64 -13.25 3.64 11.88
C PRO A 64 -13.13 2.71 10.66
N GLU A 65 -13.10 3.23 9.43
CA GLU A 65 -13.10 2.44 8.20
C GLU A 65 -11.79 1.66 7.93
N LEU A 66 -10.66 2.11 8.48
CA LEU A 66 -9.36 1.44 8.29
C LEU A 66 -9.19 0.19 9.17
N SER A 67 -10.03 0.03 10.20
CA SER A 67 -10.05 -1.12 11.12
C SER A 67 -10.45 -2.43 10.46
N MET A 68 -11.07 -2.39 9.27
CA MET A 68 -11.75 -3.53 8.66
C MET A 68 -10.91 -4.30 7.63
N VAL A 69 -9.66 -3.90 7.37
CA VAL A 69 -8.73 -4.71 6.56
C VAL A 69 -8.13 -5.80 7.47
N ARG A 70 -8.99 -6.73 7.93
CA ARG A 70 -8.53 -7.98 8.52
C ARG A 70 -7.81 -8.77 7.43
N GLU A 71 -6.55 -9.09 7.68
CA GLU A 71 -5.83 -10.09 6.91
C GLU A 71 -6.69 -11.35 6.85
N LYS A 72 -7.16 -11.73 5.65
CA LYS A 72 -7.72 -13.06 5.47
C LYS A 72 -6.58 -14.04 5.78
N PRO A 73 -6.80 -15.05 6.64
CA PRO A 73 -5.81 -16.10 6.79
C PRO A 73 -5.62 -16.75 5.42
N LEU A 74 -4.36 -16.98 5.04
CA LEU A 74 -4.06 -17.88 3.94
C LEU A 74 -4.64 -19.24 4.33
N GLU A 75 -5.73 -19.63 3.66
CA GLU A 75 -6.26 -20.98 3.78
C GLU A 75 -5.18 -21.94 3.26
N THR A 76 -4.56 -22.67 4.19
CA THR A 76 -3.69 -23.84 3.94
C THR A 76 -4.50 -25.04 3.51
#